data_AF-A0A8S9SK08-F1
#
_entry.id   AF-A0A8S9SK08-F1
#
_cell.length_a   1.000
_cell.length_b   1.000
_cell.length_c   1.000
_cell.angle_alpha   90.00
_cell.angle_beta   90.00
_cell.angle_gamma   90.00
#
_symmetry.space_group_name_H-M   'P 1'
#
loop_
_entity.id
_entity.type
_entity.pdbx_description
1 polymer ?
#
loop_
_entity_poly.entity_id
_entity_poly.type
_entity_poly.pdbx_seq_one_letter_code
_entity_poly.pdbx_strand_id
1 'polypeptide(L)'
;RNKKCLEHLFFLAGGMVHEKGLVPQELPSWLTKITTKIHESSGLFPSAINHVLINEYHPDQGIMPHQDGPAYFPVVAILSLGSPVVMDLSPHLRLRSSSDDDISRECGGPERDNQHSFSVLMMPRSLLIFKDDAYSDYLHGISDSPTQCYKQVINEAEALSYSENSSGEDGDNKILHRDQTRVSLTCRLVPKVHKNLFRF
;
A
#
# COMPACT_ATOMS: atom_id res chain seq x y z
N ARG A 1 21.74 -3.09 -0.23
CA ARG A 1 21.65 -2.70 1.20
C ARG A 1 20.30 -2.01 1.40
N ASN A 2 19.25 -2.74 1.80
CA ASN A 2 17.91 -2.23 2.18
C ASN A 2 17.27 -3.26 3.11
N LYS A 3 17.90 -3.54 4.25
CA LYS A 3 17.41 -4.56 5.22
C LYS A 3 16.50 -4.00 6.31
N LYS A 4 16.20 -2.69 6.32
CA LYS A 4 15.36 -2.05 7.35
C LYS A 4 13.86 -1.94 7.00
N CYS A 5 13.45 -2.29 5.78
CA CYS A 5 12.04 -2.11 5.36
C CYS A 5 11.06 -3.15 5.92
N LEU A 6 11.54 -4.23 6.53
CA LEU A 6 10.76 -5.45 6.82
C LEU A 6 10.63 -5.76 8.30
N GLU A 7 11.00 -4.86 9.21
CA GLU A 7 11.02 -5.14 10.66
C GLU A 7 9.61 -5.28 11.29
N HIS A 8 8.53 -5.03 10.53
CA HIS A 8 7.14 -5.15 10.98
C HIS A 8 6.33 -6.21 10.21
N LEU A 9 7.01 -7.16 9.56
CA LEU A 9 6.37 -8.29 8.88
C LEU A 9 5.90 -9.33 9.91
N PHE A 10 4.61 -9.35 10.23
CA PHE A 10 4.11 -10.27 11.26
C PHE A 10 3.86 -11.67 10.69
N PHE A 11 3.22 -11.78 9.52
CA PHE A 11 2.88 -13.08 8.94
C PHE A 11 2.67 -13.04 7.42
N LEU A 12 3.22 -14.05 6.72
CA LEU A 12 3.00 -14.29 5.29
C LEU A 12 2.08 -15.49 5.11
N ALA A 13 1.03 -15.33 4.29
CA ALA A 13 0.11 -16.38 3.91
C ALA A 13 0.07 -16.56 2.39
N GLY A 14 -0.09 -17.80 1.93
CA GLY A 14 -0.16 -18.13 0.50
C GLY A 14 1.16 -18.61 -0.10
N GLY A 15 2.25 -18.58 0.67
CA GLY A 15 3.54 -19.15 0.31
C GLY A 15 4.70 -18.16 0.37
N MET A 16 5.85 -18.56 -0.19
CA MET A 16 7.05 -17.72 -0.22
C MET A 16 7.23 -17.09 -1.60
N VAL A 17 7.34 -15.76 -1.64
CA VAL A 17 7.63 -15.01 -2.86
C VAL A 17 9.14 -14.94 -3.07
N HIS A 18 9.57 -15.33 -4.26
CA HIS A 18 10.95 -15.20 -4.74
C HIS A 18 10.97 -14.39 -6.04
N GLU A 19 12.15 -13.94 -6.45
CA GLU A 19 12.39 -13.26 -7.73
C GLU A 19 11.83 -14.03 -8.95
N LYS A 20 11.74 -15.37 -8.87
CA LYS A 20 11.25 -16.21 -9.96
C LYS A 20 9.73 -16.43 -9.92
N GLY A 21 9.06 -16.08 -8.83
CA GLY A 21 7.62 -16.31 -8.61
C GLY A 21 7.29 -16.79 -7.20
N LEU A 22 6.06 -17.27 -7.01
CA LEU A 22 5.54 -17.80 -5.75
C LEU A 22 5.76 -19.31 -5.64
N VAL A 23 6.32 -19.77 -4.52
CA VAL A 23 6.20 -21.16 -4.06
C VAL A 23 4.93 -21.24 -3.20
N PRO A 24 3.83 -21.80 -3.72
CA PRO A 24 2.51 -21.63 -3.10
C PRO A 24 2.36 -22.48 -1.84
N GLN A 25 1.63 -21.95 -0.87
CA GLN A 25 1.05 -22.68 0.24
C GLN A 25 -0.45 -22.39 0.29
N GLU A 26 -1.22 -23.33 0.84
CA GLU A 26 -2.66 -23.12 0.96
C GLU A 26 -2.96 -21.92 1.87
N LEU A 27 -3.85 -21.04 1.42
CA LEU A 27 -4.34 -19.95 2.25
C LEU A 27 -5.28 -20.51 3.32
N PRO A 28 -5.16 -20.08 4.59
CA PRO A 28 -6.15 -20.35 5.61
C PRO A 28 -7.57 -20.03 5.12
N SER A 29 -8.54 -20.88 5.44
CA SER A 29 -9.91 -20.76 4.90
C SER A 29 -10.57 -19.40 5.16
N TRP A 30 -10.25 -18.74 6.27
CA TRP A 30 -10.74 -17.40 6.57
C TRP A 30 -10.16 -16.34 5.64
N LEU A 31 -8.88 -16.46 5.25
CA LEU A 31 -8.26 -15.59 4.25
C LEU A 31 -8.84 -15.85 2.87
N THR A 32 -9.03 -17.12 2.50
CA THR A 32 -9.64 -17.50 1.22
C THR A 32 -11.01 -16.86 1.04
N LYS A 33 -11.84 -16.80 2.08
CA LYS A 33 -13.14 -16.10 2.01
C LYS A 33 -12.99 -14.61 1.71
N ILE A 34 -12.04 -13.94 2.36
CA ILE A 34 -11.78 -12.51 2.19
C ILE A 34 -11.23 -12.24 0.78
N THR A 35 -10.21 -12.99 0.36
CA THR A 35 -9.55 -12.79 -0.93
C THR A 35 -10.47 -13.10 -2.10
N THR A 36 -11.31 -14.14 -2.01
CA THR A 36 -12.35 -14.43 -2.99
C THR A 36 -13.35 -13.27 -3.08
N LYS A 37 -13.83 -12.75 -1.95
CA LYS A 37 -14.80 -11.64 -1.96
C LYS A 37 -14.21 -10.36 -2.58
N ILE A 38 -12.95 -10.05 -2.28
CA ILE A 38 -12.24 -8.90 -2.88
C ILE A 38 -12.11 -9.11 -4.39
N HIS A 39 -11.68 -10.29 -4.83
CA HIS A 39 -11.52 -10.62 -6.25
C HIS A 39 -12.84 -10.48 -7.02
N GLU A 40 -13.90 -11.13 -6.54
CA GLU A 40 -15.22 -11.13 -7.19
C GLU A 40 -15.87 -9.74 -7.21
N SER A 41 -15.76 -8.99 -6.11
CA SER A 41 -16.45 -7.69 -5.99
C SER A 41 -15.71 -6.57 -6.71
N SER A 42 -14.38 -6.65 -6.84
CA SER A 42 -13.58 -5.63 -7.53
C SER A 42 -13.45 -5.89 -9.03
N GLY A 43 -13.31 -7.16 -9.44
CA GLY A 43 -13.00 -7.51 -10.83
C GLY A 43 -11.62 -7.00 -11.33
N LEU A 44 -10.75 -6.53 -10.43
CA LEU A 44 -9.48 -5.87 -10.79
C LEU A 44 -8.30 -6.83 -10.94
N PHE A 45 -8.37 -8.03 -10.34
CA PHE A 45 -7.32 -9.03 -10.47
C PHE A 45 -7.70 -10.03 -11.57
N PRO A 46 -6.77 -10.41 -12.46
CA PRO A 46 -7.05 -11.34 -13.55
C PRO A 46 -7.22 -12.80 -13.08
N SER A 47 -6.81 -13.10 -11.84
CA SER A 47 -6.86 -14.41 -11.21
C SER A 47 -7.04 -14.26 -9.70
N ALA A 48 -7.37 -15.36 -9.03
CA ALA A 48 -7.50 -15.40 -7.58
C ALA A 48 -6.23 -14.88 -6.86
N ILE A 49 -6.44 -13.94 -5.94
CA ILE A 49 -5.41 -13.46 -5.01
C ILE A 49 -4.84 -14.67 -4.25
N ASN A 50 -3.52 -14.82 -4.30
CA ASN A 50 -2.82 -16.01 -3.81
C ASN A 50 -1.75 -15.70 -2.78
N HIS A 51 -1.60 -14.43 -2.38
CA HIS A 51 -0.62 -14.02 -1.39
C HIS A 51 -1.18 -12.90 -0.50
N VAL A 52 -1.07 -13.07 0.81
CA VAL A 52 -1.52 -12.08 1.80
C VAL A 52 -0.39 -11.82 2.79
N LEU A 53 -0.07 -10.54 2.98
CA LEU A 53 0.80 -10.09 4.04
C LEU A 53 -0.05 -9.47 5.16
N ILE A 54 0.10 -9.98 6.38
CA ILE A 54 -0.50 -9.42 7.58
C ILE A 54 0.54 -8.54 8.26
N ASN A 55 0.23 -7.24 8.37
CA ASN A 55 1.06 -6.28 9.10
C ASN A 55 0.34 -5.83 10.36
N GLU A 56 1.09 -5.72 11.46
CA GLU A 56 0.65 -5.16 12.73
C GLU A 56 1.46 -3.89 13.00
N TYR A 57 0.77 -2.81 13.40
CA TYR A 57 1.40 -1.53 13.73
C TYR A 57 0.91 -1.07 15.09
N HIS A 58 1.81 -0.99 16.05
CA HIS A 58 1.59 -0.21 17.27
C HIS A 58 1.50 1.29 16.95
N PRO A 59 0.93 2.10 17.87
CA PRO A 59 0.83 3.56 17.77
C PRO A 59 2.03 4.27 17.13
N ASP A 60 3.24 3.96 17.57
CA ASP A 60 4.51 4.58 17.19
C ASP A 60 5.20 3.91 15.99
N GLN A 61 4.59 2.88 15.41
CA GLN A 61 5.19 2.12 14.31
C GLN A 61 4.63 2.53 12.96
N GLY A 62 5.49 2.52 11.96
CA GLY A 62 5.15 2.85 10.58
C GLY A 62 5.85 1.93 9.59
N ILE A 63 5.80 2.31 8.33
CA ILE A 63 6.61 1.70 7.28
C ILE A 63 7.13 2.79 6.37
N MET A 64 8.44 2.81 6.17
CA MET A 64 9.07 3.83 5.33
C MET A 64 8.53 3.78 3.89
N PRO A 65 8.58 4.91 3.14
CA PRO A 65 8.15 4.95 1.75
C PRO A 65 8.82 3.87 0.89
N HIS A 66 8.00 3.02 0.26
CA HIS A 66 8.46 1.88 -0.53
C HIS A 66 7.49 1.56 -1.68
N GLN A 67 7.87 0.60 -2.52
CA GLN A 67 7.00 -0.01 -3.53
C GLN A 67 6.90 -1.51 -3.28
N ASP A 68 5.84 -2.09 -3.81
CA ASP A 68 5.69 -3.53 -3.84
C ASP A 68 6.72 -4.18 -4.79
N GLY A 69 7.08 -5.43 -4.47
CA GLY A 69 8.07 -6.16 -5.25
C GLY A 69 7.59 -6.50 -6.67
N PRO A 70 8.51 -6.66 -7.64
CA PRO A 70 8.20 -6.85 -9.06
C PRO A 70 7.54 -8.21 -9.39
N ALA A 71 7.38 -9.09 -8.41
CA ALA A 71 6.74 -10.40 -8.59
C ALA A 71 5.20 -10.30 -8.61
N TYR A 72 4.63 -9.21 -8.10
CA TYR A 72 3.19 -9.04 -8.00
C TYR A 72 2.59 -8.48 -9.29
N PHE A 73 1.34 -8.85 -9.57
CA PHE A 73 0.50 -8.14 -10.53
C PHE A 73 0.27 -6.69 -10.02
N PRO A 74 0.23 -5.66 -10.88
CA PRO A 74 0.21 -4.25 -10.47
C PRO A 74 -1.15 -3.76 -9.96
N VAL A 75 -1.71 -4.52 -9.01
CA VAL A 75 -2.91 -4.22 -8.23
C VAL A 75 -2.67 -4.73 -6.83
N VAL A 76 -2.93 -3.89 -5.83
CA VAL A 76 -2.86 -4.26 -4.42
C VAL A 76 -4.13 -3.84 -3.71
N ALA A 77 -4.63 -4.72 -2.84
CA ALA A 77 -5.79 -4.45 -1.99
C ALA A 77 -5.37 -4.52 -0.52
N ILE A 78 -5.64 -3.47 0.25
CA ILE A 78 -5.28 -3.36 1.67
C ILE A 78 -6.55 -3.23 2.49
N LEU A 79 -6.90 -4.28 3.24
CA LEU A 79 -7.97 -4.24 4.23
C LEU A 79 -7.40 -3.70 5.56
N SER A 80 -7.96 -2.61 6.08
CA SER A 80 -7.54 -2.00 7.35
C SER A 80 -8.45 -2.43 8.51
N LEU A 81 -7.87 -2.78 9.65
CA LEU A 81 -8.56 -3.27 10.84
C LEU A 81 -7.96 -2.63 12.11
N GLY A 82 -8.74 -2.60 13.20
CA GLY A 82 -8.30 -2.05 14.49
C GLY A 82 -8.43 -0.53 14.54
N SER A 83 -7.38 0.19 14.16
CA SER A 83 -7.27 1.64 14.26
C SER A 83 -7.02 2.34 12.91
N PRO A 84 -7.42 3.62 12.77
CA PRO A 84 -7.17 4.40 11.57
C PRO A 84 -5.69 4.73 11.38
N VAL A 85 -5.29 5.01 10.13
CA VAL A 85 -3.96 5.53 9.82
C VAL A 85 -4.00 6.40 8.57
N VAL A 86 -3.12 7.39 8.48
CA VAL A 86 -2.85 8.11 7.24
C VAL A 86 -1.70 7.43 6.50
N MET A 87 -1.93 7.08 5.23
CA MET A 87 -0.91 6.59 4.32
C MET A 87 -0.54 7.70 3.34
N ASP A 88 0.75 7.93 3.15
CA ASP A 88 1.27 8.93 2.22
C ASP A 88 1.74 8.24 0.95
N LEU A 89 1.36 8.81 -0.21
CA LEU A 89 1.84 8.43 -1.53
C LEU A 89 2.66 9.59 -2.10
N SER A 90 3.90 9.31 -2.49
CA SER A 90 4.83 10.29 -3.05
C SER A 90 5.50 9.79 -4.32
N PRO A 91 5.78 10.64 -5.32
CA PRO A 91 6.40 10.20 -6.56
C PRO A 91 7.78 9.57 -6.38
N HIS A 92 8.06 8.50 -7.13
CA HIS A 92 9.35 7.82 -7.11
C HIS A 92 10.36 8.54 -8.02
N LEU A 93 11.07 9.55 -7.48
CA LEU A 93 11.97 10.44 -8.22
C LEU A 93 13.00 9.76 -9.14
N ARG A 94 13.45 8.53 -8.84
CA ARG A 94 14.44 7.81 -9.69
C ARG A 94 13.91 7.26 -11.01
N LEU A 95 12.58 7.14 -11.19
CA LEU A 95 11.99 6.78 -12.49
C LEU A 95 11.98 7.96 -13.47
N ARG A 96 12.27 9.18 -12.99
CA ARG A 96 12.32 10.41 -13.79
C ARG A 96 13.68 10.65 -14.47
N SER A 97 14.75 10.05 -13.98
CA SER A 97 16.12 10.25 -14.48
C SER A 97 16.51 9.37 -15.68
N SER A 98 15.60 8.52 -16.19
CA SER A 98 15.89 7.60 -17.30
C SER A 98 15.41 8.10 -18.68
N SER A 99 14.88 9.33 -18.75
CA SER A 99 14.33 9.90 -19.99
C SER A 99 14.95 11.23 -20.42
N ASP A 100 16.01 11.71 -19.76
CA ASP A 100 16.73 12.92 -20.16
C ASP A 100 18.18 12.57 -20.51
N ASP A 101 18.34 11.80 -21.59
CA ASP A 101 19.52 11.81 -22.44
C ASP A 101 19.06 12.34 -23.80
N ASP A 102 18.62 13.60 -23.85
CA ASP A 102 18.75 14.36 -25.09
C ASP A 102 18.94 15.86 -24.83
N ILE A 103 19.88 16.39 -25.57
CA ILE A 103 20.38 17.74 -25.53
C ILE A 103 19.34 18.68 -26.16
N SER A 104 19.14 19.84 -25.53
CA SER A 104 18.59 21.09 -26.08
C SER A 104 17.05 21.24 -26.20
N ARG A 105 16.50 22.23 -25.48
CA ARG A 105 16.04 23.53 -26.03
C ARG A 105 15.07 24.22 -25.06
N GLU A 106 15.32 25.51 -24.85
CA GLU A 106 14.33 26.46 -24.36
C GLU A 106 13.04 26.40 -25.21
N CYS A 107 11.94 26.88 -24.61
CA CYS A 107 10.60 27.18 -25.18
C CYS A 107 9.49 26.26 -24.68
N GLY A 108 8.64 26.82 -23.80
CA GLY A 108 7.36 26.34 -23.27
C GLY A 108 6.79 25.04 -23.84
N GLY A 109 7.05 23.93 -23.15
CA GLY A 109 6.25 22.71 -23.24
C GLY A 109 5.06 22.75 -22.28
N PRO A 110 3.99 21.97 -22.52
CA PRO A 110 2.85 21.91 -21.61
C PRO A 110 3.36 21.42 -20.24
N GLU A 111 2.82 21.97 -19.16
CA GLU A 111 3.13 21.61 -17.78
C GLU A 111 3.26 20.08 -17.65
N ARG A 112 4.49 19.57 -17.53
CA ARG A 112 4.72 18.13 -17.31
C ARG A 112 4.03 17.81 -15.97
N ASP A 113 3.04 16.92 -16.04
CA ASP A 113 2.08 16.61 -14.98
C ASP A 113 2.63 16.81 -13.57
N ASN A 114 1.93 17.69 -12.85
CA ASN A 114 2.03 17.99 -11.43
C ASN A 114 1.73 16.73 -10.59
N GLN A 115 2.63 15.75 -10.63
CA GLN A 115 2.49 14.53 -9.84
C GLN A 115 2.87 14.87 -8.40
N HIS A 116 1.91 15.44 -7.67
CA HIS A 116 2.07 15.85 -6.28
C HIS A 116 1.87 14.66 -5.34
N SER A 117 2.53 14.71 -4.19
CA SER A 117 2.24 13.78 -3.11
C SER A 117 0.81 13.97 -2.61
N PHE A 118 0.17 12.87 -2.21
CA PHE A 118 -1.15 12.89 -1.62
C PHE A 118 -1.27 11.84 -0.52
N SER A 119 -2.25 12.03 0.36
CA SER A 119 -2.46 11.16 1.51
C SER A 119 -3.85 10.53 1.47
N VAL A 120 -3.99 9.36 2.08
CA VAL A 120 -5.25 8.61 2.19
C VAL A 120 -5.48 8.25 3.65
N LEU A 121 -6.65 8.59 4.19
CA LEU A 121 -7.04 8.21 5.55
C LEU A 121 -7.71 6.83 5.53
N MET A 122 -7.02 5.82 6.04
CA MET A 122 -7.48 4.43 6.06
C MET A 122 -8.19 4.11 7.37
N MET A 123 -9.52 4.26 7.39
CA MET A 123 -10.36 3.94 8.55
C MET A 123 -10.44 2.42 8.83
N PRO A 124 -10.74 1.98 10.07
CA PRO A 124 -11.02 0.58 10.35
C PRO A 124 -12.18 0.05 9.51
N ARG A 125 -12.03 -1.19 9.01
CA ARG A 125 -12.97 -1.87 8.08
C ARG A 125 -13.07 -1.21 6.70
N SER A 126 -12.10 -0.39 6.31
CA SER A 126 -11.99 0.12 4.94
C SER A 126 -11.10 -0.79 4.07
N LEU A 127 -11.35 -0.75 2.75
CA LEU A 127 -10.55 -1.45 1.74
C LEU A 127 -9.97 -0.40 0.78
N LEU A 128 -8.66 -0.23 0.80
CA LEU A 128 -7.95 0.58 -0.20
C LEU A 128 -7.47 -0.33 -1.32
N ILE A 129 -7.79 0.00 -2.57
CA ILE A 129 -7.22 -0.67 -3.75
C ILE A 129 -6.56 0.38 -4.62
N PHE A 130 -5.31 0.16 -5.00
CA PHE A 130 -4.61 1.00 -5.97
C PHE A 130 -3.90 0.14 -7.04
N LYS A 131 -3.77 0.71 -8.23
CA LYS A 131 -3.26 0.06 -9.45
C LYS A 131 -2.59 1.09 -10.37
N ASP A 132 -2.04 0.61 -11.48
CA ASP A 132 -1.44 1.42 -12.54
C ASP A 132 -0.39 2.39 -11.96
N ASP A 133 -0.44 3.68 -12.31
CA ASP A 133 0.54 4.68 -11.90
C ASP A 133 0.69 4.79 -10.38
N ALA A 134 -0.39 4.66 -9.60
CA ALA A 134 -0.31 4.67 -8.14
C ALA A 134 0.47 3.47 -7.58
N TYR A 135 0.52 2.36 -8.33
CA TYR A 135 1.33 1.19 -8.00
C TYR A 135 2.78 1.33 -8.50
N SER A 136 2.98 1.79 -9.75
CA SER A 136 4.30 1.79 -10.41
C SER A 136 5.14 3.02 -10.13
N ASP A 137 4.51 4.18 -9.92
CA ASP A 137 5.20 5.47 -9.96
C ASP A 137 5.25 6.16 -8.60
N TYR A 138 4.50 5.65 -7.60
CA TYR A 138 4.47 6.18 -6.25
C TYR A 138 5.12 5.24 -5.24
N LEU A 139 5.85 5.84 -4.31
CA LEU A 139 6.21 5.27 -3.03
C LEU A 139 5.04 5.45 -2.08
N HIS A 140 4.71 4.42 -1.30
CA HIS A 140 3.72 4.51 -0.23
C HIS A 140 4.34 4.19 1.14
N GLY A 141 3.87 4.88 2.17
CA GLY A 141 4.39 4.73 3.52
C GLY A 141 3.42 5.18 4.61
N ILE A 142 3.73 4.80 5.84
CA ILE A 142 3.03 5.21 7.06
C ILE A 142 4.09 5.77 8.01
N SER A 143 3.87 6.97 8.54
CA SER A 143 4.77 7.57 9.53
C SER A 143 4.85 6.73 10.82
N ASP A 144 6.05 6.59 11.35
CA ASP A 144 6.40 5.99 12.65
C ASP A 144 6.18 6.98 13.80
N SER A 145 4.92 7.41 13.94
CA SER A 145 4.51 8.37 14.98
C SER A 145 3.15 8.01 15.56
N PRO A 146 2.94 8.15 16.89
CA PRO A 146 1.64 8.02 17.53
C PRO A 146 0.69 9.16 17.18
N THR A 147 1.17 10.20 16.48
CA THR A 147 0.37 11.33 16.04
C THR A 147 0.73 11.69 14.60
N GLN A 148 -0.26 11.67 13.71
CA GLN A 148 -0.10 12.00 12.30
C GLN A 148 -0.80 13.34 11.99
N CYS A 149 -0.02 14.33 11.57
CA CYS A 149 -0.55 15.60 11.10
C CYS A 149 -0.68 15.56 9.57
N TYR A 150 -1.85 15.88 9.06
CA TYR A 150 -2.13 15.91 7.63
C TYR A 150 -2.99 17.12 7.27
N LYS A 151 -2.75 17.70 6.09
CA LYS A 151 -3.54 18.84 5.59
C LYS A 151 -4.83 18.37 4.93
N GLN A 152 -4.66 17.49 3.95
CA GLN A 152 -5.75 16.96 3.15
C GLN A 152 -5.50 15.48 2.89
N VAL A 153 -6.59 14.72 2.86
CA VAL A 153 -6.63 13.35 2.36
C VAL A 153 -7.62 13.28 1.22
N ILE A 154 -7.32 12.45 0.21
CA ILE A 154 -8.14 12.40 -1.00
C ILE A 154 -9.55 11.84 -0.76
N ASN A 155 -9.73 11.07 0.32
CA ASN A 155 -10.96 10.38 0.70
C ASN A 155 -11.63 10.99 1.93
N GLU A 156 -11.51 12.32 2.07
CA GLU A 156 -11.98 13.04 3.25
C GLU A 156 -13.49 12.85 3.46
N ALA A 157 -14.31 12.96 2.40
CA ALA A 157 -15.76 12.82 2.50
C ALA A 157 -16.16 11.44 3.04
N GLU A 158 -15.53 10.38 2.54
CA GLU A 158 -15.75 9.02 2.99
C GLU A 158 -15.27 8.84 4.44
N ALA A 159 -14.11 9.36 4.79
CA ALA A 159 -13.55 9.20 6.13
C ALA A 159 -14.36 9.94 7.20
N LEU A 160 -14.85 11.15 6.90
CA LEU A 160 -15.69 11.94 7.81
C LEU A 160 -17.03 11.26 8.11
N SER A 161 -17.59 10.51 7.15
CA SER A 161 -18.83 9.75 7.38
C SER A 161 -18.71 8.67 8.47
N TYR A 162 -17.49 8.25 8.80
CA TYR A 162 -17.19 7.25 9.83
C TYR A 162 -16.67 7.86 11.14
N SER A 163 -16.47 9.18 11.19
CA SER A 163 -15.86 9.89 12.30
C SER A 163 -16.90 10.78 12.99
N GLU A 164 -17.63 10.25 13.97
CA GLU A 164 -18.47 11.09 14.84
C GLU A 164 -17.67 11.87 15.90
N ASN A 165 -16.38 11.59 16.11
CA ASN A 165 -15.59 12.30 17.11
C ASN A 165 -14.08 12.20 16.83
N SER A 166 -13.36 13.26 17.19
CA SER A 166 -11.90 13.39 17.38
C SER A 166 -11.01 13.61 16.15
N SER A 167 -11.17 14.75 15.48
CA SER A 167 -10.04 15.45 14.88
C SER A 167 -9.76 16.72 15.69
N GLY A 168 -8.59 16.79 16.34
CA GLY A 168 -8.08 18.06 16.83
C GLY A 168 -7.58 18.88 15.65
N GLU A 169 -7.90 20.17 15.62
CA GLU A 169 -7.37 21.11 14.63
C GLU A 169 -6.19 21.86 15.25
N ASP A 170 -5.05 21.89 14.55
CA ASP A 170 -3.89 22.75 14.87
C ASP A 170 -3.60 23.63 13.64
N GLY A 171 -4.25 24.78 13.59
CA GLY A 171 -4.31 25.61 12.39
C GLY A 171 -5.01 24.87 11.23
N ASP A 172 -4.42 24.95 10.02
CA ASP A 172 -4.94 24.26 8.83
C ASP A 172 -4.66 22.74 8.81
N ASN A 173 -3.91 22.22 9.79
CA ASN A 173 -3.57 20.81 9.86
C ASN A 173 -4.56 20.05 10.73
N LYS A 174 -5.00 18.89 10.24
CA LYS A 174 -5.76 17.90 11.02
C LYS A 174 -4.81 16.95 11.71
N ILE A 175 -5.18 16.54 12.92
CA ILE A 175 -4.39 15.63 13.74
C ILE A 175 -5.14 14.31 13.91
N LEU A 176 -4.46 13.21 13.60
CA LEU A 176 -4.88 11.85 13.92
C LEU A 176 -4.00 11.29 15.05
N HIS A 177 -4.60 10.98 16.19
CA HIS A 177 -3.95 10.23 17.27
C HIS A 177 -4.14 8.72 17.05
N ARG A 178 -3.06 7.96 17.17
CA ARG A 178 -3.05 6.51 17.00
C ARG A 178 -2.92 5.86 18.36
N ASP A 179 -4.04 5.61 19.03
CA ASP A 179 -4.01 5.12 20.43
C ASP A 179 -4.11 3.59 20.53
N GLN A 180 -4.33 2.90 19.41
CA GLN A 180 -4.59 1.46 19.35
C GLN A 180 -3.80 0.81 18.22
N THR A 181 -3.52 -0.48 18.39
CA THR A 181 -2.86 -1.30 17.36
C THR A 181 -3.72 -1.40 16.09
N ARG A 182 -3.09 -1.15 14.94
CA ARG A 182 -3.66 -1.37 13.61
C ARG A 182 -3.21 -2.71 13.06
N VAL A 183 -4.12 -3.44 12.43
CA VAL A 183 -3.79 -4.62 11.62
C VAL A 183 -4.20 -4.36 10.18
N SER A 184 -3.41 -4.83 9.21
CA SER A 184 -3.79 -4.78 7.80
C SER A 184 -3.52 -6.08 7.07
N LEU A 185 -4.41 -6.41 6.13
CA LEU A 185 -4.25 -7.52 5.20
C LEU A 185 -3.93 -6.95 3.82
N THR A 186 -2.68 -7.11 3.38
CA THR A 186 -2.21 -6.69 2.05
C THR A 186 -2.33 -7.87 1.09
N CYS A 187 -3.40 -7.88 0.32
CA CYS A 187 -3.83 -8.93 -0.59
C CYS A 187 -3.31 -8.67 -2.01
N ARG A 188 -2.54 -9.61 -2.55
CA ARG A 188 -1.85 -9.49 -3.84
C ARG A 188 -1.91 -10.77 -4.65
N LEU A 189 -1.81 -10.61 -5.97
CA LEU A 189 -1.66 -11.72 -6.91
C LEU A 189 -0.21 -11.84 -7.35
N VAL A 190 0.36 -13.04 -7.25
CA VAL A 190 1.62 -13.42 -7.91
C VAL A 190 1.29 -14.29 -9.13
N PRO A 191 1.46 -13.78 -10.37
CA PRO A 191 1.06 -14.52 -11.57
C PRO A 191 1.91 -15.78 -11.84
N LYS A 192 3.21 -15.71 -11.54
CA LYS A 192 4.15 -16.82 -11.77
C LYS A 192 4.20 -17.71 -10.54
N VAL A 193 3.63 -18.91 -10.63
CA VAL A 193 3.57 -19.88 -9.52
C VAL A 193 4.38 -21.13 -9.86
N HIS A 194 5.29 -21.53 -8.97
CA HIS A 194 6.15 -22.69 -9.13
C HIS A 194 5.84 -23.75 -8.07
N LYS A 195 5.46 -24.94 -8.52
CA LYS A 195 5.13 -26.05 -7.60
C LYS A 195 6.36 -26.70 -6.96
N ASN A 196 7.55 -26.58 -7.57
CA ASN A 196 8.82 -27.14 -7.07
C ASN A 196 9.99 -26.21 -7.45
N LEU A 197 10.57 -25.49 -6.48
CA LEU A 197 11.80 -24.72 -6.71
C LEU A 197 13.09 -25.52 -6.46
N PHE A 198 12.99 -26.67 -5.79
CA PHE A 198 14.10 -27.57 -5.52
C PHE A 198 14.02 -28.78 -6.45
N ARG A 199 14.76 -28.74 -7.57
CA ARG A 199 15.28 -29.97 -8.17
C ARG A 199 16.65 -30.18 -7.54
N PHE A 200 16.78 -31.16 -6.65
CA PHE A 200 18.07 -31.72 -6.29
C PHE A 200 18.62 -32.55 -7.46
#